data_AF-F3KIQ8-F1
#
_entry.id   AF-F3KIQ8-F1
#
_cell.length_a   1.000
_cell.length_b   1.000
_cell.length_c   1.000
_cell.angle_alpha   90.00
_cell.angle_beta   90.00
_cell.angle_gamma   90.00
#
_symmetry.space_group_name_H-M   'P 1'
#
loop_
_entity.id
_entity.type
_entity.pdbx_description
1 polymer ?
#
loop_
_entity_poly.entity_id
_entity_poly.type
_entity_poly.pdbx_seq_one_letter_code
_entity_poly.pdbx_strand_id
1 'polypeptide(L)'
;MDACDTRIRAYKNGKTFGQCRDIAESLNPSFKEEIEKNGRILWTEILNKVDHDELIYKLTLKFLKRDGYDIGNSKIPEVKKFIL
;
A
#
# COMPACT_ATOMS: atom_id res chain seq x y z
N MET A 1 -30.91 14.65 -2.29
CA MET A 1 -29.69 13.98 -2.78
C MET A 1 -28.61 15.02 -2.87
N ASP A 2 -27.65 14.98 -1.95
CA ASP A 2 -26.50 15.89 -1.95
C ASP A 2 -25.67 15.63 -3.22
N ALA A 3 -25.41 16.68 -4.01
CA ALA A 3 -24.71 16.56 -5.28
C ALA A 3 -23.26 16.10 -5.00
N CYS A 4 -22.94 14.90 -5.48
CA CYS A 4 -21.66 14.24 -5.23
C CYS A 4 -20.52 15.00 -5.93
N ASP A 5 -19.84 15.90 -5.23
CA ASP A 5 -18.67 16.62 -5.74
C ASP A 5 -17.50 15.63 -5.92
N THR A 6 -17.14 15.37 -7.19
CA THR A 6 -16.12 14.39 -7.56
C THR A 6 -14.70 14.83 -7.20
N ARG A 7 -14.47 16.11 -6.86
CA ARG A 7 -13.16 16.65 -6.47
C ARG A 7 -12.91 16.57 -4.96
N ILE A 8 -13.96 16.41 -4.16
CA ILE A 8 -13.93 16.47 -2.69
C ILE A 8 -14.49 15.17 -2.09
N ARG A 9 -14.24 14.01 -2.70
CA ARG A 9 -14.51 12.73 -2.04
C ARG A 9 -13.35 12.40 -1.10
N ALA A 10 -13.56 12.71 0.17
CA ALA A 10 -12.84 12.09 1.26
C ALA A 10 -13.03 10.57 1.19
N TYR A 11 -11.91 9.85 1.03
CA TYR A 11 -11.79 8.43 1.28
C TYR A 11 -11.78 8.17 2.80
N LYS A 12 -11.60 6.90 3.22
CA LYS A 12 -11.56 6.52 4.63
C LYS A 12 -10.69 7.53 5.40
N ASN A 13 -11.26 8.08 6.50
CA ASN A 13 -10.64 9.11 7.34
C ASN A 13 -10.54 10.53 6.78
N GLY A 14 -11.36 10.95 5.80
CA GLY A 14 -11.38 12.36 5.36
C GLY A 14 -10.36 12.70 4.26
N LYS A 15 -9.52 11.76 3.83
CA LYS A 15 -8.37 12.00 2.96
C LYS A 15 -8.77 12.03 1.48
N THR A 16 -8.17 12.90 0.67
CA THR A 16 -8.34 12.82 -0.80
C THR A 16 -7.51 11.68 -1.39
N PHE A 17 -7.82 11.28 -2.63
CA PHE A 17 -7.02 10.27 -3.34
C PHE A 17 -5.54 10.67 -3.44
N GLY A 18 -5.27 11.95 -3.71
CA GLY A 18 -3.91 12.49 -3.80
C GLY A 18 -3.16 12.29 -2.48
N GLN A 19 -3.79 12.64 -1.36
CA GLN A 19 -3.19 12.42 -0.04
C GLN A 19 -2.92 10.94 0.24
N CYS A 20 -3.86 10.04 -0.07
CA CYS A 20 -3.63 8.59 0.09
C CYS A 20 -2.47 8.09 -0.78
N ARG A 21 -2.32 8.62 -1.99
CA ARG A 21 -1.22 8.30 -2.89
C ARG A 21 0.12 8.78 -2.35
N ASP A 22 0.18 10.03 -1.90
CA ASP A 22 1.42 10.63 -1.40
C ASP A 22 1.86 9.95 -0.08
N ILE A 23 0.91 9.55 0.77
CA ILE A 23 1.19 8.73 1.96
C ILE A 23 1.71 7.35 1.56
N ALA A 24 1.05 6.66 0.62
CA ALA A 24 1.51 5.34 0.20
C ALA A 24 2.92 5.37 -0.44
N GLU A 25 3.25 6.44 -1.17
CA GLU A 25 4.57 6.62 -1.78
C GLU A 25 5.64 6.94 -0.73
N SER A 26 5.33 7.75 0.29
CA SER A 26 6.27 8.08 1.37
C SER A 26 6.57 6.91 2.30
N LEU A 27 5.65 5.95 2.45
CA LEU A 27 5.86 4.73 3.23
C LEU A 27 6.70 3.67 2.49
N ASN A 28 6.76 3.75 1.16
CA ASN A 28 7.38 2.75 0.31
C ASN A 28 8.87 2.45 0.65
N PRO A 29 9.74 3.46 0.95
CA PRO A 29 11.11 3.19 1.38
C PRO A 29 11.21 2.32 2.64
N SER A 30 10.33 2.56 3.62
CA SER A 30 10.31 1.80 4.87
C SER A 30 9.98 0.32 4.63
N PHE A 31 9.01 0.05 3.76
CA PHE A 31 8.66 -1.32 3.38
C PHE A 31 9.80 -2.02 2.61
N LYS A 32 10.50 -1.29 1.74
CA LYS A 32 11.67 -1.83 1.04
C LYS A 32 12.75 -2.25 2.03
N GLU A 33 13.13 -1.36 2.95
CA GLU A 33 14.13 -1.68 3.99
C GLU A 33 13.76 -2.92 4.81
N GLU A 34 12.48 -3.08 5.14
CA GLU A 34 11.99 -4.25 5.89
C GLU A 34 12.09 -5.54 5.08
N ILE A 35 11.75 -5.49 3.78
CA ILE A 35 11.95 -6.61 2.86
C ILE A 35 13.45 -6.91 2.70
N GLU A 36 14.32 -5.91 2.69
CA GLU A 36 15.77 -6.13 2.61
C GLU A 36 16.34 -6.81 3.85
N LYS A 37 15.84 -6.43 5.04
CA LYS A 37 16.29 -7.00 6.32
C LYS A 37 15.71 -8.40 6.57
N ASN A 38 14.43 -8.59 6.31
CA ASN A 38 13.69 -9.81 6.67
C ASN A 38 13.50 -10.78 5.50
N GLY A 39 13.83 -10.37 4.27
CA GLY A 39 13.61 -11.10 3.03
C GLY A 39 12.17 -11.02 2.49
N ARG A 40 11.20 -10.71 3.35
CA ARG A 40 9.77 -10.56 3.02
C ARG A 40 9.04 -9.66 4.02
N ILE A 41 7.82 -9.29 3.69
CA ILE A 41 6.82 -8.69 4.58
C ILE A 41 5.43 -9.27 4.30
N LEU A 42 4.64 -9.58 5.32
CA LEU A 42 3.29 -10.10 5.16
C LEU A 42 2.30 -8.99 4.80
N TRP A 43 1.23 -9.33 4.08
CA TRP A 43 0.13 -8.40 3.79
C TRP A 43 -0.53 -7.86 5.05
N THR A 44 -0.63 -8.70 6.10
CA THR A 44 -1.16 -8.29 7.41
C THR A 44 -0.30 -7.23 8.08
N GLU A 45 1.03 -7.31 7.94
CA GLU A 45 1.98 -6.33 8.48
C GLU A 45 1.85 -4.99 7.74
N ILE A 46 1.73 -5.03 6.39
CA ILE A 46 1.45 -3.83 5.60
C ILE A 46 0.12 -3.20 6.03
N LEU A 47 -0.94 -4.02 6.15
CA LEU A 47 -2.26 -3.54 6.52
C LEU A 47 -2.28 -2.90 7.91
N ASN A 48 -1.56 -3.48 8.88
CA ASN A 48 -1.40 -2.90 10.22
C ASN A 48 -0.61 -1.57 10.16
N LYS A 49 0.47 -1.50 9.38
CA LYS A 49 1.30 -0.28 9.24
C LYS A 49 0.55 0.89 8.60
N VAL A 50 -0.45 0.61 7.76
CA VAL A 50 -1.29 1.64 7.13
C VAL A 50 -2.62 1.86 7.87
N ASP A 51 -2.73 1.41 9.12
CA ASP A 51 -3.91 1.56 9.99
C ASP A 51 -5.21 1.07 9.31
N HIS A 52 -5.13 -0.10 8.67
CA HIS A 52 -6.23 -0.73 7.94
C HIS A 52 -6.91 0.20 6.91
N ASP A 53 -6.18 1.19 6.39
CA ASP A 53 -6.63 2.05 5.31
C ASP A 53 -6.49 1.31 3.98
N GLU A 54 -7.60 0.73 3.51
CA GLU A 54 -7.63 -0.15 2.33
C GLU A 54 -7.08 0.54 1.07
N LEU A 55 -7.30 1.85 0.92
CA LEU A 55 -6.80 2.58 -0.25
C LEU A 55 -5.29 2.72 -0.19
N ILE A 56 -4.75 3.13 0.96
CA ILE A 56 -3.30 3.24 1.15
C ILE A 56 -2.66 1.85 1.01
N TYR A 57 -3.23 0.81 1.60
CA TYR A 57 -2.79 -0.58 1.46
C TYR A 57 -2.66 -1.00 -0.01
N LYS A 58 -3.71 -0.79 -0.82
CA LYS A 58 -3.71 -1.14 -2.25
C LYS A 58 -2.68 -0.35 -3.03
N LEU A 59 -2.52 0.94 -2.72
CA LEU A 59 -1.53 1.80 -3.37
C LEU A 59 -0.10 1.38 -3.01
N THR A 60 0.17 1.03 -1.75
CA THR A 60 1.45 0.49 -1.30
C THR A 60 1.82 -0.79 -2.06
N LEU A 61 0.91 -1.76 -2.15
CA LEU A 61 1.15 -2.98 -2.95
C LEU A 61 1.41 -2.66 -4.43
N LYS A 62 0.64 -1.71 -4.99
CA LYS A 62 0.83 -1.28 -6.38
C LYS A 62 2.22 -0.67 -6.60
N PHE A 63 2.72 0.13 -5.67
CA PHE A 63 4.05 0.74 -5.76
C PHE A 63 5.17 -0.26 -5.57
N LEU A 64 5.06 -1.19 -4.62
CA LEU A 64 6.01 -2.29 -4.47
C LEU A 64 6.07 -3.15 -5.75
N LYS A 65 4.92 -3.45 -6.36
CA LYS A 65 4.88 -4.14 -7.66
C LYS A 65 5.54 -3.33 -8.78
N ARG A 66 5.28 -2.02 -8.86
CA ARG A 66 5.92 -1.12 -9.83
C ARG A 66 7.45 -1.14 -9.68
N ASP A 67 7.93 -1.26 -8.46
CA ASP A 67 9.35 -1.22 -8.11
C ASP A 67 10.05 -2.59 -8.21
N GLY A 68 9.36 -3.61 -8.75
CA GLY A 68 9.96 -4.91 -9.04
C GLY A 68 9.93 -5.90 -7.89
N TYR A 69 8.96 -5.78 -6.97
CA TYR A 69 8.72 -6.78 -5.92
C TYR A 69 7.61 -7.75 -6.32
N ASP A 70 7.77 -9.02 -5.92
CA ASP A 70 6.69 -10.01 -5.97
C ASP A 70 5.76 -9.74 -4.79
N ILE A 71 4.53 -9.33 -5.08
CA ILE A 71 3.52 -9.01 -4.06
C ILE A 71 2.69 -10.22 -3.62
N GLY A 72 2.98 -11.41 -4.13
CA GLY A 72 2.28 -12.62 -3.75
C GLY A 72 0.84 -12.68 -4.25
N ASN A 73 0.03 -13.52 -3.61
CA ASN A 73 -1.37 -13.76 -3.93
C ASN A 73 -2.16 -14.25 -2.71
N SER A 74 -3.44 -14.59 -2.87
CA SER A 74 -4.29 -15.03 -1.75
C SER A 74 -3.81 -16.29 -1.02
N LYS A 75 -3.01 -17.15 -1.69
CA LYS A 75 -2.40 -18.34 -1.06
C LYS A 75 -1.07 -18.03 -0.39
N ILE A 76 -0.36 -17.01 -0.87
CA ILE A 76 0.96 -16.57 -0.37
C ILE A 76 0.90 -15.05 -0.20
N PRO A 77 0.28 -14.53 0.88
CA PRO A 77 0.02 -13.11 1.06
C PRO A 77 1.25 -12.42 1.68
N GLU A 78 2.36 -12.44 0.95
CA GLU A 78 3.62 -11.81 1.33
C GLU A 78 4.20 -11.01 0.15
N VAL A 79 4.99 -9.99 0.45
CA VAL A 79 5.77 -9.24 -0.51
C VAL A 79 7.25 -9.56 -0.31
N LYS A 80 7.96 -9.86 -1.39
CA LYS A 80 9.41 -10.18 -1.39
C LYS A 80 10.09 -9.70 -2.67
N LYS A 81 11.42 -9.73 -2.69
CA LYS A 81 12.17 -9.49 -3.93
C LYS A 81 11.85 -10.58 -4.95
N PHE A 82 11.69 -10.22 -6.23
CA PHE A 82 11.64 -11.22 -7.30
C PHE A 82 12.96 -11.99 -7.30
N ILE A 83 12.86 -13.32 -7.20
CA ILE A 83 13.99 -14.21 -7.46
C ILE A 83 13.91 -14.51 -8.97
N LEU A 84 14.86 -13.95 -9.74
CA LEU A 84 15.06 -14.28 -11.15
C LEU A 84 15.79 -15.64 -11.27
#